data_AF-I0JNB4-F1
#
_entry.id   AF-I0JNB4-F1
#
_cell.length_a   1.000
_cell.length_b   1.000
_cell.length_c   1.000
_cell.angle_alpha   90.00
_cell.angle_beta   90.00
_cell.angle_gamma   90.00
#
_symmetry.space_group_name_H-M   'P 1'
#
loop_
_entity.id
_entity.type
_entity.pdbx_description
1 polymer ?
#
loop_
_entity_poly.entity_id
_entity_poly.type
_entity_poly.pdbx_seq_one_letter_code
_entity_poly.pdbx_strand_id
1 'polypeptide(L)'
;MKMLKLWTVPFLLVILTGCLYPSNELQKNQVPNQVQLDSIQNAVDTYQENTNGLLPIKTKPQDTPIFQKYQLDFEKLKQQNLIGEPPGTAFENGGYYQYVIIHPEENPTVKVLDLRTTETLRSLQVKVKFFRDNNRYPPFGDQIAKGVYALDYEQIGLDEPPMIDSPYSQQMLPVYLNSEGKLFIDYRKDLYEYLSNKDHSYESGEDIRYLLTDHAPFVPGYSEPYTILEGEPIFMSEYQSS
;
A
#
# COMPACT_ATOMS: atom_id res chain seq x y z
N MET A 1 -16.84 43.41 50.58
CA MET A 1 -16.50 41.98 50.44
C MET A 1 -17.35 41.31 49.34
N LYS A 2 -17.16 41.70 48.07
CA LYS A 2 -17.82 41.06 46.89
C LYS A 2 -16.99 41.12 45.58
N MET A 3 -15.80 41.72 45.61
CA MET A 3 -14.95 41.91 44.41
C MET A 3 -13.88 40.82 44.22
N LEU A 4 -13.79 39.84 45.12
CA LEU A 4 -12.76 38.78 45.05
C LEU A 4 -13.21 37.54 44.24
N LYS A 5 -14.50 37.44 43.89
CA LYS A 5 -15.05 36.31 43.11
C LYS A 5 -15.04 36.54 41.59
N LEU A 6 -14.63 37.72 41.12
CA LEU A 6 -14.64 38.09 39.70
C LEU A 6 -13.26 37.96 39.03
N TRP A 7 -12.32 37.29 39.69
CA TRP A 7 -10.96 37.07 39.19
C TRP A 7 -10.59 35.59 39.09
N THR A 8 -11.56 34.69 39.26
CA THR A 8 -11.38 33.24 39.06
C THR A 8 -11.73 32.78 37.63
N VAL A 9 -12.45 33.61 36.87
CA VAL A 9 -12.87 33.30 35.49
C VAL A 9 -11.74 33.43 34.45
N PRO A 10 -10.81 34.41 34.49
CA PRO A 10 -9.77 34.50 33.47
C PRO A 10 -8.66 33.46 33.64
N PHE A 11 -8.53 32.83 34.82
CA PHE A 11 -7.55 31.77 35.07
C PHE A 11 -7.94 30.43 34.43
N LEU A 12 -9.25 30.18 34.24
CA LEU A 12 -9.73 28.93 33.61
C LEU A 12 -9.52 28.91 32.09
N LEU A 13 -9.46 30.08 31.43
CA LEU A 13 -9.27 30.20 29.98
C LEU A 13 -7.84 29.87 29.52
N VAL A 14 -6.84 30.01 30.39
CA VAL A 14 -5.45 29.68 30.05
C VAL A 14 -5.24 28.17 29.96
N ILE A 15 -6.00 27.38 30.73
CA ILE A 15 -5.89 25.91 30.79
C ILE A 15 -6.52 25.24 29.54
N LEU A 16 -7.36 25.96 28.79
CA LEU A 16 -8.02 25.47 27.57
C LEU A 16 -7.16 25.57 26.29
N THR A 17 -5.92 26.09 26.39
CA THR A 17 -4.97 26.09 25.24
C THR A 17 -4.21 24.77 25.07
N GLY A 18 -4.51 23.75 25.89
CA GLY A 18 -3.81 22.48 25.97
C GLY A 18 -4.24 21.38 24.99
N CYS A 19 -4.86 21.69 23.86
CA CYS A 19 -5.03 20.74 22.75
C CYS A 19 -4.26 21.23 21.53
N LEU A 20 -2.96 21.49 21.69
CA LEU A 20 -2.05 21.63 20.56
C LEU A 20 -1.98 20.24 19.90
N TYR A 21 -2.63 20.08 18.74
CA TYR A 21 -2.51 18.86 17.94
C TYR A 21 -1.02 18.65 17.63
N PRO A 22 -0.38 17.57 18.10
CA PRO A 22 1.06 17.44 18.03
C PRO A 22 1.50 17.48 16.57
N SER A 23 2.51 18.29 16.24
CA SER A 23 3.10 18.35 14.90
C SER A 23 3.62 16.99 14.41
N ASN A 24 3.95 16.08 15.33
CA ASN A 24 4.30 14.68 15.02
C ASN A 24 3.14 13.88 14.40
N GLU A 25 1.88 14.13 14.78
CA GLU A 25 0.73 13.44 14.21
C GLU A 25 0.44 13.89 12.77
N LEU A 26 0.83 15.13 12.42
CA LEU A 26 0.75 15.63 11.06
C LEU A 26 1.77 14.95 10.13
N GLN A 27 2.98 14.66 10.61
CA GLN A 27 3.99 13.96 9.80
C GLN A 27 3.60 12.51 9.51
N LYS A 28 2.92 11.83 10.44
CA LYS A 28 2.47 10.44 10.27
C LYS A 28 1.47 10.26 9.12
N ASN A 29 0.60 11.25 8.90
CA ASN A 29 -0.46 11.22 7.88
C ASN A 29 -0.02 11.64 6.47
N GLN A 30 1.20 12.12 6.31
CA GLN A 30 1.69 12.61 5.02
C GLN A 30 2.27 11.46 4.18
N VAL A 31 2.08 11.56 2.87
CA VAL A 31 2.85 10.76 1.91
C VAL A 31 4.34 11.00 2.17
N PRO A 32 5.19 9.95 2.24
CA PRO A 32 6.63 10.12 2.37
C PRO A 32 7.12 11.04 1.27
N ASN A 33 7.74 12.15 1.66
CA ASN A 33 8.32 13.06 0.69
C ASN A 33 9.59 12.44 0.08
N GLN A 34 10.00 12.94 -1.09
CA GLN A 34 11.15 12.39 -1.81
C GLN A 34 12.43 12.39 -0.96
N VAL A 35 12.68 13.45 -0.20
CA VAL A 35 13.86 13.57 0.67
C VAL A 35 13.94 12.45 1.70
N GLN A 36 12.80 12.07 2.29
CA GLN A 36 12.73 10.97 3.24
C GLN A 36 12.99 9.62 2.57
N LEU A 37 12.43 9.38 1.39
CA LEU A 37 12.67 8.16 0.62
C LEU A 37 14.14 8.04 0.22
N ASP A 38 14.75 9.12 -0.29
CA ASP A 38 16.16 9.17 -0.67
C ASP A 38 17.07 8.91 0.54
N SER A 39 16.73 9.45 1.71
CA SER A 39 17.49 9.19 2.94
C SER A 39 17.45 7.71 3.34
N ILE A 40 16.30 7.05 3.18
CA ILE A 40 16.18 5.61 3.47
C ILE A 40 16.87 4.78 2.39
N GLN A 41 16.77 5.18 1.11
CA GLN A 41 17.48 4.54 0.01
C GLN A 41 18.99 4.55 0.27
N ASN A 42 19.58 5.70 0.58
CA ASN A 42 21.01 5.81 0.90
C ASN A 42 21.43 4.89 2.07
N ALA A 43 20.58 4.75 3.08
CA ALA A 43 20.83 3.84 4.20
C ALA A 43 20.78 2.37 3.78
N VAL A 44 19.87 2.00 2.87
CA VAL A 44 19.81 0.66 2.27
C VAL A 44 21.04 0.37 1.43
N ASP A 45 21.46 1.31 0.58
CA ASP A 45 22.63 1.19 -0.28
C ASP A 45 23.89 0.99 0.57
N THR A 46 24.08 1.85 1.58
CA THR A 46 25.21 1.74 2.51
C THR A 46 25.18 0.42 3.29
N TYR A 47 23.98 -0.06 3.68
CA TYR A 47 23.85 -1.37 4.33
C TYR A 47 24.28 -2.50 3.39
N GLN A 48 23.85 -2.45 2.13
CA GLN A 48 24.17 -3.44 1.12
C GLN A 48 25.68 -3.50 0.87
N GLU A 49 26.34 -2.34 0.74
CA GLU A 49 27.79 -2.24 0.62
C GLU A 49 28.52 -2.85 1.82
N ASN A 50 28.10 -2.49 3.04
CA ASN A 50 28.72 -2.96 4.28
C ASN A 50 28.52 -4.46 4.55
N THR A 51 27.54 -5.09 3.91
CA THR A 51 27.15 -6.48 4.17
C THR A 51 27.39 -7.42 2.98
N ASN A 52 28.25 -7.02 2.04
CA ASN A 52 28.59 -7.80 0.84
C ASN A 52 27.35 -8.18 0.02
N GLY A 53 26.41 -7.24 -0.16
CA GLY A 53 25.23 -7.43 -1.01
C GLY A 53 23.96 -7.84 -0.27
N LEU A 54 23.97 -8.02 1.05
CA LEU A 54 22.75 -8.38 1.79
C LEU A 54 21.82 -7.17 1.95
N LEU A 55 20.51 -7.41 1.84
CA LEU A 55 19.49 -6.37 2.04
C LEU A 55 18.96 -6.35 3.48
N PRO A 56 18.62 -5.17 4.03
CA PRO A 56 18.06 -5.02 5.36
C PRO A 56 16.55 -5.32 5.34
N ILE A 57 16.16 -6.56 5.02
CA ILE A 57 14.77 -6.98 4.88
C ILE A 57 14.33 -7.97 5.97
N LYS A 58 13.03 -7.99 6.26
CA LYS A 58 12.38 -8.98 7.12
C LYS A 58 12.24 -10.31 6.38
N THR A 59 12.30 -11.42 7.13
CA THR A 59 12.02 -12.74 6.56
C THR A 59 10.51 -12.93 6.37
N LYS A 60 10.09 -13.34 5.17
CA LYS A 60 8.70 -13.63 4.81
C LYS A 60 8.57 -15.00 4.13
N PRO A 61 7.39 -15.64 4.18
CA PRO A 61 7.11 -16.84 3.41
C PRO A 61 7.39 -16.66 1.90
N GLN A 62 7.83 -17.72 1.24
CA GLN A 62 8.25 -17.68 -0.17
C GLN A 62 7.13 -17.23 -1.12
N ASP A 63 5.89 -17.63 -0.81
CA ASP A 63 4.64 -17.34 -1.53
C ASP A 63 4.06 -15.94 -1.26
N THR A 64 4.75 -15.11 -0.47
CA THR A 64 4.34 -13.73 -0.23
C THR A 64 4.35 -12.94 -1.55
N PRO A 65 3.26 -12.19 -1.88
CA PRO A 65 3.22 -11.37 -3.08
C PRO A 65 4.40 -10.39 -3.17
N ILE A 66 4.90 -10.13 -4.38
CA ILE A 66 6.14 -9.40 -4.62
C ILE A 66 6.21 -8.05 -3.90
N PHE A 67 5.15 -7.23 -4.01
CA PHE A 67 5.04 -5.91 -3.39
C PHE A 67 4.81 -5.93 -1.86
N GLN A 68 4.74 -7.11 -1.25
CA GLN A 68 4.60 -7.30 0.20
C GLN A 68 5.77 -8.09 0.79
N LYS A 69 6.63 -8.69 -0.05
CA LYS A 69 7.63 -9.69 0.35
C LYS A 69 8.86 -9.07 0.98
N TYR A 70 9.44 -8.04 0.35
CA TYR A 70 10.71 -7.46 0.77
C TYR A 70 10.51 -6.25 1.68
N GLN A 71 9.87 -6.47 2.82
CA GLN A 71 9.66 -5.41 3.82
C GLN A 71 10.97 -4.99 4.46
N LEU A 72 11.21 -3.69 4.54
CA LEU A 72 12.39 -3.14 5.17
C LEU A 72 12.42 -3.45 6.67
N ASP A 73 13.58 -3.78 7.18
CA ASP A 73 13.87 -4.04 8.59
C ASP A 73 14.72 -2.90 9.14
N PHE A 74 14.04 -1.87 9.67
CA PHE A 74 14.70 -0.68 10.22
C PHE A 74 15.62 -1.01 11.41
N GLU A 75 15.41 -2.12 12.13
CA GLU A 75 16.31 -2.50 13.22
C GLU A 75 17.69 -2.89 12.70
N LYS A 76 17.78 -3.52 11.53
CA LYS A 76 19.07 -3.81 10.87
C LYS A 76 19.82 -2.53 10.49
N LEU A 77 19.11 -1.52 9.98
CA LEU A 77 19.67 -0.22 9.65
C LEU A 77 20.16 0.52 10.91
N LYS A 78 19.37 0.49 11.99
CA LYS A 78 19.73 1.09 13.29
C LYS A 78 20.95 0.43 13.93
N GLN A 79 21.04 -0.90 13.89
CA GLN A 79 22.19 -1.65 14.44
C GLN A 79 23.52 -1.27 13.78
N GLN A 80 23.49 -0.83 12.52
CA GLN A 80 24.64 -0.35 11.77
C GLN A 80 24.84 1.18 11.88
N ASN A 81 24.06 1.87 12.73
CA ASN A 81 24.04 3.32 12.88
C ASN A 81 23.79 4.10 11.56
N LEU A 82 23.07 3.48 10.62
CA LEU A 82 22.75 4.10 9.33
C LEU A 82 21.54 5.05 9.42
N ILE A 83 20.69 4.83 10.42
CA ILE A 83 19.57 5.71 10.78
C ILE A 83 19.48 5.83 12.30
N GLY A 84 18.97 6.96 12.79
CA GLY A 84 18.68 7.14 14.22
C GLY A 84 17.38 6.45 14.64
N GLU A 85 16.31 6.69 13.90
CA GLU A 85 14.98 6.10 14.11
C GLU A 85 14.26 5.88 12.77
N PRO A 86 13.25 4.99 12.71
CA PRO A 86 12.44 4.84 11.52
C PRO A 86 11.69 6.15 11.19
N PRO A 87 11.43 6.45 9.92
CA PRO A 87 10.65 7.62 9.52
C PRO A 87 9.29 7.70 10.23
N GLY A 88 8.81 8.90 10.55
CA GLY A 88 7.48 9.08 11.17
C GLY A 88 6.31 8.58 10.31
N THR A 89 6.50 8.50 8.99
CA THR A 89 5.51 7.92 8.05
C THR A 89 5.51 6.39 8.06
N ALA A 90 6.55 5.75 8.60
CA ALA A 90 6.68 4.31 8.66
C ALA A 90 5.70 3.71 9.67
N PHE A 91 5.10 2.59 9.32
CA PHE A 91 4.19 1.85 10.20
C PHE A 91 4.83 1.47 11.54
N GLU A 92 6.11 1.11 11.51
CA GLU A 92 6.90 0.80 12.71
C GLU A 92 7.05 1.99 13.67
N ASN A 93 6.84 3.22 13.20
CA ASN A 93 6.83 4.45 14.00
C ASN A 93 5.43 5.08 14.13
N GLY A 94 4.38 4.30 13.87
CA GLY A 94 2.98 4.73 14.00
C GLY A 94 2.44 5.52 12.81
N GLY A 95 3.14 5.54 11.67
CA GLY A 95 2.62 6.05 10.40
C GLY A 95 1.81 4.99 9.63
N TYR A 96 1.50 5.28 8.38
CA TYR A 96 0.61 4.45 7.54
C TYR A 96 1.32 3.63 6.47
N TYR A 97 2.64 3.77 6.33
CA TYR A 97 3.37 3.18 5.22
C TYR A 97 4.29 2.06 5.66
N GLN A 98 4.15 0.90 5.04
CA GLN A 98 5.17 -0.14 5.13
C GLN A 98 6.22 0.10 4.07
N TYR A 99 7.47 0.32 4.47
CA TYR A 99 8.59 0.45 3.54
C TYR A 99 8.95 -0.93 2.98
N VAL A 100 9.17 -0.99 1.68
CA VAL A 100 9.50 -2.20 0.92
C VAL A 100 10.59 -1.93 -0.10
N ILE A 101 11.28 -2.98 -0.52
CA ILE A 101 12.26 -2.94 -1.61
C ILE A 101 11.67 -3.62 -2.85
N ILE A 102 11.73 -2.95 -3.99
CA ILE A 102 11.49 -3.55 -5.32
C ILE A 102 12.82 -3.82 -6.03
N HIS A 103 12.82 -4.69 -7.04
CA HIS A 103 14.02 -5.14 -7.76
C HIS A 103 15.19 -5.57 -6.85
N PRO A 104 14.96 -6.44 -5.85
CA PRO A 104 15.96 -6.76 -4.82
C PRO A 104 17.22 -7.45 -5.35
N GLU A 105 17.17 -8.04 -6.54
CA GLU A 105 18.30 -8.78 -7.13
C GLU A 105 19.16 -7.91 -8.06
N GLU A 106 18.61 -6.83 -8.61
CA GLU A 106 19.26 -6.02 -9.65
C GLU A 106 19.55 -4.60 -9.17
N ASN A 107 18.49 -3.85 -8.87
CA ASN A 107 18.56 -2.46 -8.44
C ASN A 107 17.61 -2.19 -7.26
N PRO A 108 17.99 -2.59 -6.03
CA PRO A 108 17.16 -2.49 -4.85
C PRO A 108 16.62 -1.07 -4.64
N THR A 109 15.34 -0.86 -4.89
CA THR A 109 14.72 0.47 -4.84
C THR A 109 13.68 0.52 -3.73
N VAL A 110 13.79 1.51 -2.85
CA VAL A 110 12.89 1.74 -1.73
C VAL A 110 11.59 2.38 -2.23
N LYS A 111 10.48 1.74 -1.87
CA LYS A 111 9.11 2.19 -2.13
C LYS A 111 8.26 1.98 -0.87
N VAL A 112 7.01 2.42 -0.92
CA VAL A 112 6.08 2.28 0.20
C VAL A 112 4.77 1.61 -0.18
N LEU A 113 4.29 0.74 0.71
CA LEU A 113 2.96 0.16 0.64
C LEU A 113 2.03 0.93 1.59
N ASP A 114 0.94 1.48 1.06
CA ASP A 114 -0.07 2.17 1.87
C ASP A 114 -0.93 1.15 2.65
N LEU A 115 -0.86 1.22 3.97
CA LEU A 115 -1.60 0.31 4.84
C LEU A 115 -3.06 0.72 5.05
N ARG A 116 -3.47 1.96 4.77
CA ARG A 116 -4.88 2.40 4.94
C ARG A 116 -5.80 1.67 3.96
N THR A 117 -5.38 1.70 2.69
CA THR A 117 -5.96 0.91 1.60
C THR A 117 -5.97 -0.58 1.92
N THR A 118 -4.85 -1.07 2.46
CA THR A 118 -4.68 -2.47 2.87
C THR A 118 -5.66 -2.87 3.97
N GLU A 119 -5.85 -2.05 5.00
CA GLU A 119 -6.73 -2.34 6.13
C GLU A 119 -8.19 -2.45 5.70
N THR A 120 -8.63 -1.56 4.81
CA THR A 120 -9.96 -1.61 4.20
C THR A 120 -10.16 -2.94 3.48
N LEU A 121 -9.23 -3.33 2.60
CA LEU A 121 -9.30 -4.61 1.90
C LEU A 121 -9.25 -5.83 2.83
N ARG A 122 -8.41 -5.79 3.88
CA ARG A 122 -8.33 -6.86 4.87
C ARG A 122 -9.62 -7.03 5.66
N SER A 123 -10.27 -5.92 6.02
CA SER A 123 -11.56 -5.96 6.71
C SER A 123 -12.63 -6.63 5.85
N LEU A 124 -12.64 -6.33 4.55
CA LEU A 124 -13.52 -6.96 3.57
C LEU A 124 -13.20 -8.45 3.39
N GLN A 125 -11.91 -8.80 3.35
CA GLN A 125 -11.47 -10.19 3.25
C GLN A 125 -11.94 -11.03 4.44
N VAL A 126 -12.01 -10.45 5.63
CA VAL A 126 -12.58 -11.14 6.82
C VAL A 126 -14.06 -11.44 6.62
N LYS A 127 -14.85 -10.51 6.06
CA LYS A 127 -16.26 -10.75 5.73
C LYS A 127 -16.42 -11.86 4.69
N VAL A 128 -15.63 -11.80 3.61
CA VAL A 128 -15.60 -12.84 2.58
C VAL A 128 -15.24 -14.21 3.16
N LYS A 129 -14.22 -14.24 4.04
CA LYS A 129 -13.82 -15.48 4.72
C LYS A 129 -14.94 -16.01 5.61
N PHE A 130 -15.57 -15.16 6.41
CA PHE A 130 -16.69 -15.56 7.26
C PHE A 130 -17.86 -16.11 6.44
N PHE A 131 -18.21 -15.45 5.34
CA PHE A 131 -19.22 -15.96 4.41
C PHE A 131 -18.83 -17.34 3.88
N ARG A 132 -17.60 -17.48 3.36
CA ARG A 132 -17.09 -18.75 2.83
C ARG A 132 -17.06 -19.86 3.89
N ASP A 133 -16.69 -19.57 5.13
CA ASP A 133 -16.63 -20.58 6.20
C ASP A 133 -18.04 -21.12 6.55
N ASN A 134 -19.10 -20.38 6.21
CA ASN A 134 -20.50 -20.79 6.37
C ASN A 134 -21.14 -21.31 5.06
N ASN A 135 -20.41 -21.29 3.94
CA ASN A 135 -20.92 -21.64 2.62
C ASN A 135 -19.96 -22.58 1.89
N ARG A 136 -20.35 -23.09 0.72
CA ARG A 136 -19.47 -23.99 -0.06
C ARG A 136 -18.41 -23.23 -0.87
N TYR A 137 -18.72 -22.00 -1.25
CA TYR A 137 -17.89 -21.18 -2.14
C TYR A 137 -17.80 -19.74 -1.61
N PRO A 138 -16.74 -19.00 -1.98
CA PRO A 138 -16.71 -17.55 -1.84
C PRO A 138 -17.93 -16.87 -2.48
N PRO A 139 -18.25 -15.63 -2.08
CA PRO A 139 -19.34 -14.83 -2.66
C PRO A 139 -18.94 -14.30 -4.04
N PHE A 140 -18.84 -15.21 -5.02
CA PHE A 140 -18.53 -14.89 -6.40
C PHE A 140 -19.75 -14.29 -7.11
N GLY A 141 -19.53 -13.18 -7.81
CA GLY A 141 -20.43 -12.63 -8.81
C GLY A 141 -20.00 -13.00 -10.23
N ASP A 142 -20.28 -12.10 -11.18
CA ASP A 142 -19.95 -12.29 -12.59
C ASP A 142 -18.44 -12.46 -12.83
N GLN A 143 -18.10 -13.24 -13.85
CA GLN A 143 -16.72 -13.39 -14.29
C GLN A 143 -16.29 -12.15 -15.09
N ILE A 144 -15.28 -11.43 -14.60
CA ILE A 144 -14.75 -10.20 -15.23
C ILE A 144 -13.66 -10.55 -16.24
N ALA A 145 -12.81 -11.51 -15.90
CA ALA A 145 -11.78 -12.06 -16.77
C ALA A 145 -11.49 -13.50 -16.35
N LYS A 146 -10.59 -14.21 -17.05
CA LYS A 146 -10.26 -15.57 -16.63
C LYS A 146 -9.63 -15.58 -15.23
N GLY A 147 -10.28 -16.30 -14.31
CA GLY A 147 -9.84 -16.41 -12.92
C GLY A 147 -10.07 -15.17 -12.07
N VAL A 148 -10.77 -14.16 -12.60
CA VAL A 148 -11.12 -12.90 -11.93
C VAL A 148 -12.63 -12.75 -11.92
N TYR A 149 -13.19 -12.57 -10.73
CA TYR A 149 -14.63 -12.55 -10.48
C TYR A 149 -15.01 -11.29 -9.73
N ALA A 150 -16.19 -10.74 -10.04
CA ALA A 150 -16.82 -9.74 -9.21
C ALA A 150 -17.08 -10.31 -7.81
N LEU A 151 -17.09 -9.42 -6.82
CA LEU A 151 -17.56 -9.75 -5.48
C LEU A 151 -19.08 -9.57 -5.44
N ASP A 152 -19.80 -10.62 -5.08
CA ASP A 152 -21.21 -10.48 -4.70
C ASP A 152 -21.27 -9.84 -3.30
N TYR A 153 -21.30 -8.51 -3.30
CA TYR A 153 -21.24 -7.70 -2.10
C TYR A 153 -22.55 -7.76 -1.29
N GLU A 154 -23.69 -8.03 -1.94
CA GLU A 154 -24.99 -8.19 -1.28
C GLU A 154 -25.00 -9.45 -0.41
N GLN A 155 -24.41 -10.55 -0.88
CA GLN A 155 -24.28 -11.79 -0.11
C GLN A 155 -23.48 -11.64 1.19
N ILE A 156 -22.64 -10.62 1.30
CA ILE A 156 -21.86 -10.29 2.51
C ILE A 156 -22.39 -9.07 3.26
N GLY A 157 -23.61 -8.64 2.95
CA GLY A 157 -24.34 -7.59 3.65
C GLY A 157 -23.75 -6.20 3.46
N LEU A 158 -23.25 -5.89 2.26
CA LEU A 158 -22.91 -4.54 1.85
C LEU A 158 -24.01 -3.98 0.95
N ASP A 159 -24.22 -2.68 1.04
CA ASP A 159 -25.22 -1.96 0.23
C ASP A 159 -24.66 -1.54 -1.15
N GLU A 160 -23.34 -1.46 -1.28
CA GLU A 160 -22.65 -1.03 -2.50
C GLU A 160 -21.37 -1.83 -2.77
N PRO A 161 -20.92 -1.91 -4.04
CA PRO A 161 -19.65 -2.53 -4.39
C PRO A 161 -18.49 -1.83 -3.66
N PRO A 162 -17.61 -2.57 -2.97
CA PRO A 162 -16.49 -1.97 -2.29
C PRO A 162 -15.48 -1.42 -3.31
N MET A 163 -15.04 -0.19 -3.06
CA MET A 163 -14.01 0.48 -3.84
C MET A 163 -12.94 1.04 -2.91
N ILE A 164 -11.76 1.27 -3.46
CA ILE A 164 -10.58 1.75 -2.74
C ILE A 164 -10.05 3.00 -3.43
N ASP A 165 -9.64 4.00 -2.65
CA ASP A 165 -8.92 5.16 -3.17
C ASP A 165 -7.60 4.76 -3.84
N SER A 166 -7.38 5.20 -5.07
CA SER A 166 -6.10 5.00 -5.73
C SER A 166 -4.99 5.82 -5.03
N PRO A 167 -3.81 5.23 -4.79
CA PRO A 167 -2.63 6.00 -4.36
C PRO A 167 -1.95 6.73 -5.52
N TYR A 168 -2.36 6.49 -6.77
CA TYR A 168 -1.75 7.05 -7.98
C TYR A 168 -2.61 8.13 -8.64
N SER A 169 -3.92 8.07 -8.47
CA SER A 169 -4.88 8.98 -9.11
C SER A 169 -5.98 9.42 -8.13
N GLN A 170 -6.88 10.30 -8.57
CA GLN A 170 -8.07 10.68 -7.79
C GLN A 170 -9.24 9.71 -7.99
N GLN A 171 -8.97 8.52 -8.53
CA GLN A 171 -10.01 7.57 -8.92
C GLN A 171 -10.25 6.52 -7.83
N MET A 172 -11.48 6.02 -7.80
CA MET A 172 -11.85 4.83 -7.04
C MET A 172 -11.59 3.57 -7.86
N LEU A 173 -10.88 2.63 -7.26
CA LEU A 173 -10.49 1.35 -7.84
C LEU A 173 -11.44 0.24 -7.37
N PRO A 174 -11.93 -0.60 -8.30
CA PRO A 174 -12.77 -1.73 -7.93
C PRO A 174 -11.96 -2.83 -7.25
N VAL A 175 -12.64 -3.63 -6.44
CA VAL A 175 -12.10 -4.82 -5.79
C VAL A 175 -12.72 -6.07 -6.38
N TYR A 176 -11.90 -7.06 -6.72
CA TYR A 176 -12.32 -8.34 -7.29
C TYR A 176 -11.82 -9.51 -6.46
N LEU A 177 -12.37 -10.69 -6.75
CA LEU A 177 -11.96 -11.98 -6.21
C LEU A 177 -11.16 -12.75 -7.26
N ASN A 178 -10.06 -13.37 -6.84
CA ASN A 178 -9.42 -14.41 -7.64
C ASN A 178 -10.11 -15.77 -7.44
N SER A 179 -9.66 -16.80 -8.15
CA SER A 179 -10.24 -18.15 -8.11
C SER A 179 -10.21 -18.82 -6.73
N GLU A 180 -9.37 -18.34 -5.81
CA GLU A 180 -9.26 -18.84 -4.43
C GLU A 180 -10.20 -18.09 -3.45
N GLY A 181 -10.91 -17.07 -3.94
CA GLY A 181 -11.72 -16.18 -3.12
C GLY A 181 -10.90 -15.16 -2.34
N LYS A 182 -9.69 -14.83 -2.81
CA LYS A 182 -8.86 -13.76 -2.26
C LYS A 182 -9.18 -12.46 -2.98
N LEU A 183 -9.39 -11.41 -2.22
CA LEU A 183 -9.65 -10.07 -2.72
C LEU A 183 -8.37 -9.39 -3.17
N PHE A 184 -8.47 -8.63 -4.25
CA PHE A 184 -7.41 -7.78 -4.77
C PHE A 184 -7.99 -6.53 -5.43
N ILE A 185 -7.16 -5.51 -5.57
CA ILE A 185 -7.51 -4.20 -6.15
C ILE A 185 -7.15 -4.22 -7.63
N ASP A 186 -8.08 -3.79 -8.47
CA ASP A 186 -7.86 -3.61 -9.90
C ASP A 186 -7.22 -2.25 -10.20
N TYR A 187 -5.94 -2.29 -10.57
CA TYR A 187 -5.15 -1.11 -10.92
C TYR A 187 -5.16 -0.79 -12.43
N ARG A 188 -5.96 -1.49 -13.26
CA ARG A 188 -5.98 -1.26 -14.71
C ARG A 188 -6.26 0.20 -15.08
N LYS A 189 -7.12 0.90 -14.34
CA LYS A 189 -7.40 2.33 -14.61
C LYS A 189 -6.16 3.21 -14.43
N ASP A 190 -5.42 2.99 -13.35
CA ASP A 190 -4.17 3.70 -13.11
C ASP A 190 -3.13 3.32 -14.16
N LEU A 191 -2.97 2.02 -14.43
CA LEU A 191 -2.04 1.54 -15.46
C LEU A 191 -2.34 2.13 -16.82
N TYR A 192 -3.61 2.22 -17.22
CA TYR A 192 -4.03 2.81 -18.49
C TYR A 192 -3.62 4.28 -18.58
N GLU A 193 -3.82 5.05 -17.50
CA GLU A 193 -3.40 6.46 -17.45
C GLU A 193 -1.89 6.59 -17.61
N TYR A 194 -1.09 5.73 -16.98
CA TYR A 194 0.35 5.75 -17.12
C TYR A 194 0.83 5.29 -18.50
N LEU A 195 0.27 4.19 -19.04
CA LEU A 195 0.56 3.68 -20.38
C LEU A 195 0.29 4.73 -21.46
N SER A 196 -0.78 5.51 -21.30
CA SER A 196 -1.17 6.53 -22.27
C SER A 196 -0.28 7.78 -22.23
N ASN A 197 0.35 8.08 -21.09
CA ASN A 197 1.00 9.37 -20.83
C ASN A 197 2.50 9.29 -20.58
N LYS A 198 3.07 8.09 -20.46
CA LYS A 198 4.48 7.86 -20.14
C LYS A 198 5.12 6.94 -21.18
N ASP A 199 6.37 7.23 -21.49
CA ASP A 199 7.18 6.34 -22.30
C ASP A 199 7.44 5.05 -21.53
N HIS A 200 7.29 3.91 -22.20
CA HIS A 200 7.59 2.60 -21.62
C HIS A 200 8.15 1.64 -22.68
N SER A 201 8.83 0.60 -22.22
CA SER A 201 9.36 -0.47 -23.08
C SER A 201 8.64 -1.81 -22.90
N TYR A 202 7.55 -1.84 -22.13
CA TYR A 202 6.83 -3.08 -21.84
C TYR A 202 6.25 -3.74 -23.08
N GLU A 203 6.43 -5.06 -23.17
CA GLU A 203 5.86 -5.94 -24.18
C GLU A 203 4.71 -6.79 -23.60
N SER A 204 3.87 -7.35 -24.49
CA SER A 204 2.83 -8.29 -24.10
C SER A 204 3.42 -9.55 -23.45
N GLY A 205 2.89 -9.93 -22.30
CA GLY A 205 3.39 -10.99 -21.44
C GLY A 205 4.30 -10.52 -20.29
N GLU A 206 4.72 -9.25 -20.28
CA GLU A 206 5.49 -8.68 -19.15
C GLU A 206 4.56 -8.13 -18.07
N ASP A 207 5.04 -8.13 -16.81
CA ASP A 207 4.31 -7.56 -15.67
C ASP A 207 4.49 -6.04 -15.61
N ILE A 208 3.45 -5.31 -16.00
CA ILE A 208 3.50 -3.84 -16.15
C ILE A 208 3.24 -3.07 -14.86
N ARG A 209 3.04 -3.75 -13.73
CA ARG A 209 2.80 -3.07 -12.44
C ARG A 209 3.94 -2.14 -12.03
N TYR A 210 5.14 -2.42 -12.50
CA TYR A 210 6.33 -1.61 -12.24
C TYR A 210 6.26 -0.22 -12.89
N LEU A 211 5.44 -0.04 -13.95
CA LEU A 211 5.18 1.29 -14.52
C LEU A 211 4.65 2.29 -13.49
N LEU A 212 3.82 1.82 -12.55
CA LEU A 212 3.33 2.64 -11.45
C LEU A 212 4.46 3.01 -10.50
N THR A 213 5.32 2.06 -10.17
CA THR A 213 6.43 2.28 -9.24
C THR A 213 7.54 3.15 -9.84
N ASP A 214 7.69 3.20 -11.16
CA ASP A 214 8.71 4.03 -11.81
C ASP A 214 8.42 5.52 -11.67
N HIS A 215 7.14 5.87 -11.48
CA HIS A 215 6.69 7.25 -11.47
C HIS A 215 6.03 7.67 -10.15
N ALA A 216 5.84 6.76 -9.21
CA ALA A 216 5.26 7.04 -7.90
C ALA A 216 6.02 6.31 -6.78
N PRO A 217 5.92 6.80 -5.53
CA PRO A 217 6.57 6.16 -4.39
C PRO A 217 5.84 4.89 -3.92
N PHE A 218 4.62 4.67 -4.37
CA PHE A 218 3.77 3.58 -3.91
C PHE A 218 3.97 2.30 -4.71
N VAL A 219 3.85 1.15 -4.04
CA VAL A 219 3.72 -0.15 -4.70
C VAL A 219 2.25 -0.56 -4.84
N PRO A 220 1.84 -1.21 -5.95
CA PRO A 220 0.46 -1.66 -6.14
C PRO A 220 0.23 -2.97 -5.37
N GLY A 221 0.20 -2.86 -4.03
CA GLY A 221 -0.07 -3.98 -3.14
C GLY A 221 -1.45 -4.58 -3.36
N TYR A 222 -1.61 -5.84 -2.97
CA TYR A 222 -2.87 -6.57 -3.10
C TYR A 222 -3.45 -6.52 -4.52
N SER A 223 -2.59 -6.76 -5.52
CA SER A 223 -2.96 -6.79 -6.93
C SER A 223 -2.54 -8.12 -7.56
N GLU A 224 -3.28 -8.54 -8.58
CA GLU A 224 -2.84 -9.57 -9.51
C GLU A 224 -1.89 -8.97 -10.57
N PRO A 225 -1.06 -9.77 -11.25
CA PRO A 225 -0.22 -9.29 -12.34
C PRO A 225 -1.03 -8.83 -13.55
N TYR A 226 -0.54 -7.81 -14.24
CA TYR A 226 -1.15 -7.27 -15.47
C TYR A 226 -0.15 -7.32 -16.61
N THR A 227 -0.65 -7.31 -17.84
CA THR A 227 0.17 -7.12 -19.04
C THR A 227 -0.51 -6.17 -20.03
N ILE A 228 0.15 -5.84 -21.13
CA ILE A 228 -0.40 -4.99 -22.18
C ILE A 228 -0.87 -5.87 -23.33
N LEU A 229 -2.08 -5.63 -23.83
CA LEU A 229 -2.56 -6.19 -25.09
C LEU A 229 -3.26 -5.08 -25.88
N GLU A 230 -2.86 -4.89 -27.14
CA GLU A 230 -3.42 -3.85 -28.02
C GLU A 230 -3.39 -2.43 -27.42
N GLY A 231 -2.40 -2.14 -26.56
CA GLY A 231 -2.24 -0.84 -25.88
C GLY A 231 -3.05 -0.71 -24.58
N GLU A 232 -3.83 -1.72 -24.22
CA GLU A 232 -4.69 -1.74 -23.03
C GLU A 232 -4.10 -2.65 -21.92
N PRO A 233 -4.20 -2.27 -20.64
CA PRO A 233 -3.81 -3.13 -19.55
C PRO A 233 -4.88 -4.22 -19.32
N ILE A 234 -4.46 -5.48 -19.39
CA ILE A 234 -5.30 -6.66 -19.11
C ILE A 234 -4.72 -7.47 -17.96
N PHE A 235 -5.52 -8.35 -17.35
CA PHE A 235 -5.00 -9.29 -16.36
C PHE A 235 -4.06 -10.30 -17.04
N MET A 236 -2.94 -10.63 -16.40
CA MET A 236 -1.99 -11.62 -16.92
C MET A 236 -2.65 -12.98 -17.15
N SER A 237 -3.62 -13.36 -16.32
CA SER A 237 -4.38 -14.61 -16.46
C SER A 237 -5.20 -14.67 -17.76
N GLU A 238 -5.65 -13.53 -18.28
CA GLU A 238 -6.36 -13.42 -19.54
C GLU A 238 -5.42 -13.64 -20.73
N TYR A 239 -4.24 -13.01 -20.70
CA TYR A 239 -3.20 -13.18 -21.72
C TYR A 239 -2.73 -14.62 -21.83
N GLN A 240 -2.43 -15.29 -20.70
CA GLN A 240 -1.96 -16.69 -20.65
C GLN A 240 -2.97 -17.72 -21.17
N SER A 241 -4.17 -17.27 -21.50
CA SER A 241 -5.30 -18.11 -21.87
C SER A 241 -5.75 -17.95 -23.31
N SER A 242 -5.15 -16.98 -24.00
CA SER A 242 -5.29 -16.70 -25.41
C SER A 242 -4.33 -17.57 -26.21
#